data_AF-A0A2W4ZYW8-F1
#
_entry.id   AF-A0A2W4ZYW8-F1
#
_cell.length_a   1.000
_cell.length_b   1.000
_cell.length_c   1.000
_cell.angle_alpha   90.00
_cell.angle_beta   90.00
_cell.angle_gamma   90.00
#
_symmetry.space_group_name_H-M   'P 1'
#
loop_
_entity.id
_entity.type
_entity.pdbx_description
1 polymer ?
#
loop_
_entity_poly.entity_id
_entity_poly.type
_entity_poly.pdbx_seq_one_letter_code
_entity_poly.pdbx_strand_id
1 'polypeptide(L)'
;MTSSIRIAIIGGGASAAILAANIAKGAREGASLAIDVYERSGNFPRGVAYGTEFSSHCLNVRAANMSAFMDDAEHFTRWAAEHSGYAPEDFVPRIVFGKYLEAIAEEAREKISVRVICADVCACERTAEGFSVVTKEGRKTYDIAVQATGNVRLIQPRCADGVTGYAAEPWFASSYEGIPQDGRVVLIGSGLSAADAVGSLSERGFDGEIVIVSRNGWMPCVHAAPAKYPPFIVEDEVVLPPSKLMRRIRVEVRKAAGEGISWHAVIDSLRGTTNKTWQAWGARERSVFLRRAFTAFPGG
;
A
#
# COMPACT_ATOMS: atom_id res chain seq x y z
N MET A 1 6.28 14.42 37.55
CA MET A 1 5.58 14.54 36.25
C MET A 1 6.39 13.73 35.25
N THR A 2 5.91 12.55 34.85
CA THR A 2 6.54 11.80 33.77
C THR A 2 6.33 12.59 32.47
N SER A 3 7.42 12.99 31.81
CA SER A 3 7.33 13.70 30.53
C SER A 3 6.66 12.80 29.49
N SER A 4 5.73 13.35 28.71
CA SER A 4 5.09 12.64 27.61
C SER A 4 6.14 12.15 26.63
N ILE A 5 6.11 10.87 26.25
CA ILE A 5 6.90 10.38 25.11
C ILE A 5 6.31 11.02 23.86
N ARG A 6 7.15 11.68 23.06
CA ARG A 6 6.78 12.36 21.82
C ARG A 6 7.29 11.58 20.62
N ILE A 7 6.38 11.27 19.71
CA ILE A 7 6.65 10.49 18.52
C ILE A 7 6.35 11.36 17.29
N ALA A 8 7.31 11.48 16.39
CA ALA A 8 7.07 12.04 15.06
C ALA A 8 6.79 10.89 14.08
N ILE A 9 5.71 11.00 13.31
CA ILE A 9 5.45 10.15 12.15
C ILE A 9 5.57 11.03 10.90
N ILE A 10 6.50 10.70 10.00
CA ILE A 10 6.79 11.49 8.80
C ILE A 10 6.11 10.84 7.59
N GLY A 11 5.06 11.48 7.08
CA GLY A 11 4.11 10.95 6.11
C GLY A 11 2.78 10.59 6.78
N GLY A 12 1.67 10.95 6.16
CA GLY A 12 0.30 10.80 6.70
C GLY A 12 -0.59 9.87 5.88
N GLY A 13 -0.04 8.80 5.30
CA GLY A 13 -0.83 7.76 4.64
C GLY A 13 -1.25 6.62 5.56
N ALA A 14 -1.74 5.54 4.96
CA ALA A 14 -2.21 4.35 5.69
C ALA A 14 -1.21 3.81 6.73
N SER A 15 0.09 3.81 6.44
CA SER A 15 1.11 3.36 7.39
C SER A 15 1.12 4.19 8.67
N ALA A 16 0.90 5.50 8.58
CA ALA A 16 0.84 6.39 9.73
C ALA A 16 -0.43 6.17 10.56
N ALA A 17 -1.57 6.03 9.89
CA ALA A 17 -2.86 5.74 10.52
C ALA A 17 -2.82 4.41 11.28
N ILE A 18 -2.35 3.35 10.62
CA ILE A 18 -2.20 2.02 11.20
C ILE A 18 -1.21 2.03 12.37
N LEU A 19 -0.08 2.74 12.24
CA LEU A 19 0.88 2.86 13.33
C LEU A 19 0.28 3.59 14.54
N ALA A 20 -0.40 4.72 14.32
CA ALA A 20 -1.06 5.46 15.39
C ALA A 20 -2.12 4.60 16.10
N ALA A 21 -2.94 3.86 15.34
CA ALA A 21 -3.94 2.93 15.88
C ALA A 21 -3.31 1.81 16.70
N ASN A 22 -2.21 1.21 16.24
CA ASN A 22 -1.51 0.16 17.00
C ASN A 22 -0.83 0.71 18.27
N ILE A 23 -0.26 1.92 18.23
CA ILE A 23 0.28 2.58 19.44
C ILE A 23 -0.83 2.84 20.44
N ALA A 24 -1.97 3.39 19.98
CA ALA A 24 -3.13 3.65 20.82
C ALA A 24 -3.70 2.38 21.45
N LYS A 25 -3.79 1.29 20.68
CA LYS A 25 -4.23 -0.03 21.15
C LYS A 25 -3.30 -0.61 22.23
N GLY A 26 -1.99 -0.43 22.08
CA GLY A 26 -0.99 -0.92 23.03
C GLY A 26 -0.72 0.01 24.23
N ALA A 27 -1.24 1.23 24.21
CA ALA A 27 -1.04 2.21 25.28
C ALA A 27 -1.72 1.75 26.57
N ARG A 28 -0.98 1.76 27.68
CA ARG A 28 -1.56 1.54 29.01
C ARG A 28 -2.39 2.76 29.42
N GLU A 29 -3.44 2.54 30.19
CA GLU A 29 -4.22 3.62 30.77
C GLU A 29 -3.32 4.59 31.56
N GLY A 30 -3.47 5.89 31.32
CA GLY A 30 -2.63 6.93 31.91
C GLY A 30 -1.23 7.10 31.29
N ALA A 31 -0.88 6.35 30.24
CA ALA A 31 0.36 6.59 29.50
C ALA A 31 0.34 7.98 28.85
N SER A 32 1.39 8.78 29.09
CA SER A 32 1.55 10.09 28.46
C SER A 32 2.26 9.94 27.13
N LEU A 33 1.48 9.79 26.05
CA LEU A 33 1.95 9.64 24.67
C LEU A 33 1.40 10.76 23.80
N ALA A 34 2.27 11.38 22.99
CA ALA A 34 1.89 12.38 22.00
C ALA A 34 2.52 12.04 20.63
N ILE A 35 1.70 12.01 19.59
CA ILE A 35 2.10 11.78 18.22
C ILE A 35 1.88 13.07 17.42
N ASP A 36 2.91 13.52 16.72
CA ASP A 36 2.79 14.50 15.65
C ASP A 36 2.99 13.79 14.30
N VAL A 37 1.96 13.79 13.47
CA VAL A 37 1.99 13.26 12.10
C VAL A 37 2.27 14.42 11.15
N TYR A 38 3.43 14.40 10.49
CA TYR A 38 3.79 15.38 9.48
C TYR A 38 3.30 14.92 8.11
N GLU A 39 2.38 15.67 7.50
CA GLU A 39 1.81 15.35 6.18
C GLU A 39 1.60 16.61 5.35
N ARG A 40 2.28 16.69 4.20
CA ARG A 40 2.28 17.90 3.36
C ARG A 40 0.99 18.13 2.58
N SER A 41 0.22 17.09 2.28
CA SER A 41 -0.93 17.18 1.37
C SER A 41 -2.28 17.34 2.05
N GLY A 42 -2.32 17.27 3.38
CA GLY A 42 -3.58 17.29 4.14
C GLY A 42 -4.41 15.99 4.05
N ASN A 43 -3.95 14.98 3.32
CA ASN A 43 -4.71 13.74 3.05
C ASN A 43 -4.62 12.68 4.17
N PHE A 44 -4.25 13.06 5.40
CA PHE A 44 -4.28 12.11 6.51
C PHE A 44 -5.73 11.74 6.87
N PRO A 45 -6.06 10.45 7.11
CA PRO A 45 -5.19 9.27 7.19
C PRO A 45 -5.07 8.45 5.90
N ARG A 46 -5.77 8.85 4.83
CA ARG A 46 -5.91 8.07 3.61
C ARG A 46 -4.62 8.02 2.77
N GLY A 47 -3.86 9.12 2.75
CA GLY A 47 -2.72 9.30 1.86
C GLY A 47 -3.12 9.21 0.38
N VAL A 48 -2.13 9.09 -0.50
CA VAL A 48 -2.35 9.07 -1.96
C VAL A 48 -3.14 7.84 -2.42
N ALA A 49 -2.81 6.65 -1.91
CA ALA A 49 -3.37 5.41 -2.42
C ALA A 49 -4.86 5.21 -2.10
N TYR A 50 -5.34 5.76 -0.98
CA TYR A 50 -6.72 5.59 -0.51
C TYR A 50 -7.51 6.91 -0.48
N GLY A 51 -6.93 8.00 -0.99
CA GLY A 51 -7.56 9.30 -1.16
C GLY A 51 -8.29 9.48 -2.49
N THR A 52 -8.40 8.42 -3.29
CA THR A 52 -9.14 8.44 -4.56
C THR A 52 -10.64 8.69 -4.37
N GLU A 53 -11.26 9.31 -5.37
CA GLU A 53 -12.70 9.59 -5.45
C GLU A 53 -13.46 8.55 -6.29
N PHE A 54 -12.73 7.66 -6.98
CA PHE A 54 -13.30 6.70 -7.92
C PHE A 54 -13.60 5.36 -7.24
N SER A 55 -14.80 4.82 -7.48
CA SER A 55 -15.24 3.55 -6.88
C SER A 55 -14.59 2.32 -7.55
N SER A 56 -14.14 2.50 -8.80
CA SER A 56 -13.48 1.53 -9.66
C SER A 56 -12.06 1.19 -9.19
N HIS A 57 -11.48 2.03 -8.33
CA HIS A 57 -10.16 1.80 -7.78
C HIS A 57 -10.26 0.81 -6.63
N CYS A 58 -10.25 -0.47 -6.94
CA CYS A 58 -10.30 -1.53 -5.93
C CYS A 58 -8.94 -1.78 -5.25
N LEU A 59 -9.00 -2.35 -4.06
CA LEU A 59 -7.86 -3.04 -3.45
C LEU A 59 -7.38 -4.13 -4.40
N ASN A 60 -6.06 -4.34 -4.47
CA ASN A 60 -5.46 -5.38 -5.30
C ASN A 60 -5.44 -6.77 -4.62
N VAL A 61 -5.98 -6.84 -3.40
CA VAL A 61 -6.14 -8.04 -2.59
C VAL A 61 -7.58 -8.07 -2.05
N ARG A 62 -8.05 -9.27 -1.72
CA ARG A 62 -9.37 -9.50 -1.12
C ARG A 62 -9.46 -8.91 0.29
N ALA A 63 -10.67 -8.58 0.74
CA ALA A 63 -10.91 -8.06 2.09
C ALA A 63 -10.31 -8.95 3.20
N ALA A 64 -10.46 -10.27 3.08
CA ALA A 64 -9.92 -11.27 4.00
C ALA A 64 -8.38 -11.20 4.17
N ASN A 65 -7.68 -10.57 3.23
CA ASN A 65 -6.23 -10.44 3.22
C ASN A 65 -5.75 -9.05 3.69
N MET A 66 -6.66 -8.25 4.25
CA MET A 66 -6.41 -6.89 4.71
C MET A 66 -6.79 -6.75 6.17
N SER A 67 -5.94 -6.09 6.96
CA SER A 67 -6.25 -5.63 8.32
C SER A 67 -5.26 -4.53 8.72
N ALA A 68 -5.65 -3.70 9.68
CA ALA A 68 -4.74 -2.77 10.36
C ALA A 68 -4.02 -3.41 11.55
N PHE A 69 -4.49 -4.56 12.02
CA PHE A 69 -4.06 -5.16 13.28
C PHE A 69 -3.55 -6.57 13.02
N MET A 70 -2.30 -6.82 13.39
CA MET A 70 -1.64 -8.12 13.16
C MET A 70 -2.24 -9.22 14.04
N ASP A 71 -2.74 -8.85 15.22
CA ASP A 71 -3.41 -9.73 16.19
C ASP A 71 -4.92 -9.89 15.91
N ASP A 72 -5.44 -9.22 14.88
CA ASP A 72 -6.84 -9.31 14.45
C ASP A 72 -6.94 -9.23 12.93
N ALA A 73 -6.65 -10.35 12.28
CA ALA A 73 -6.60 -10.46 10.82
C ALA A 73 -7.96 -10.20 10.15
N GLU A 74 -9.07 -10.32 10.89
CA GLU A 74 -10.43 -10.17 10.37
C GLU A 74 -11.00 -8.76 10.62
N HIS A 75 -10.25 -7.87 11.27
CA HIS A 75 -10.75 -6.55 11.70
C HIS A 75 -11.36 -5.74 10.54
N PHE A 76 -10.66 -5.62 9.41
CA PHE A 76 -11.18 -4.90 8.25
C PHE A 76 -12.36 -5.65 7.60
N THR A 77 -12.31 -6.98 7.52
CA THR A 77 -13.41 -7.79 6.96
C THR A 77 -14.71 -7.56 7.72
N ARG A 78 -14.66 -7.60 9.07
CA ARG A 78 -15.84 -7.33 9.91
C ARG A 78 -16.33 -5.90 9.71
N TRP A 79 -15.41 -4.92 9.71
CA TRP A 79 -15.75 -3.51 9.50
C TRP A 79 -16.41 -3.28 8.13
N ALA A 80 -15.86 -3.85 7.05
CA ALA A 80 -16.36 -3.67 5.69
C ALA A 80 -17.72 -4.35 5.47
N ALA A 81 -17.95 -5.51 6.09
CA ALA A 81 -19.25 -6.17 6.07
C ALA A 81 -20.32 -5.31 6.77
N GLU A 82 -20.01 -4.78 7.95
CA GLU A 82 -20.92 -3.95 8.74
C GLU A 82 -21.24 -2.61 8.06
N HIS A 83 -20.24 -1.93 7.50
CA HIS A 83 -20.39 -0.56 7.00
C HIS A 83 -20.73 -0.46 5.51
N SER A 84 -20.53 -1.53 4.74
CA SER A 84 -20.67 -1.48 3.29
C SER A 84 -21.12 -2.79 2.66
N GLY A 85 -21.37 -3.85 3.44
CA GLY A 85 -21.91 -5.12 2.96
C GLY A 85 -20.95 -5.96 2.12
N TYR A 86 -19.65 -5.67 2.13
CA TYR A 86 -18.66 -6.45 1.39
C TYR A 86 -18.36 -7.79 2.05
N ALA A 87 -18.23 -8.83 1.23
CA ALA A 87 -17.83 -10.16 1.64
C ALA A 87 -16.30 -10.25 1.80
N PRO A 88 -15.78 -11.22 2.57
CA PRO A 88 -14.34 -11.44 2.74
C PRO A 88 -13.59 -11.65 1.41
N GLU A 89 -14.27 -12.20 0.39
CA GLU A 89 -13.71 -12.51 -0.91
C GLU A 89 -13.66 -11.29 -1.84
N ASP A 90 -14.31 -10.18 -1.50
CA ASP A 90 -14.45 -9.03 -2.39
C ASP A 90 -13.17 -8.21 -2.50
N PHE A 91 -12.98 -7.62 -3.69
CA PHE A 91 -11.99 -6.57 -3.93
C PHE A 91 -12.64 -5.22 -3.61
N VAL A 92 -12.58 -4.85 -2.34
CA VAL A 92 -13.26 -3.64 -1.82
C VAL A 92 -12.67 -2.37 -2.46
N PRO A 93 -13.49 -1.37 -2.84
CA PRO A 93 -13.00 -0.07 -3.30
C PRO A 93 -12.05 0.60 -2.30
N ARG A 94 -11.00 1.24 -2.79
CA ARG A 94 -10.01 1.95 -1.97
C ARG A 94 -10.62 3.09 -1.18
N ILE A 95 -11.68 3.73 -1.68
CA ILE A 95 -12.42 4.76 -0.94
C ILE A 95 -13.04 4.19 0.36
N VAL A 96 -13.49 2.94 0.33
CA VAL A 96 -14.07 2.25 1.51
C VAL A 96 -12.95 1.88 2.49
N PHE A 97 -11.80 1.40 1.99
CA PHE A 97 -10.62 1.22 2.85
C PHE A 97 -10.12 2.56 3.43
N GLY A 98 -10.23 3.66 2.69
CA GLY A 98 -9.93 5.01 3.18
C GLY A 98 -10.80 5.41 4.38
N LYS A 99 -12.10 5.11 4.33
CA LYS A 99 -13.02 5.29 5.48
C LYS A 99 -12.66 4.42 6.68
N TYR A 100 -12.21 3.19 6.44
CA TYR A 100 -11.69 2.32 7.50
C TYR A 100 -10.45 2.92 8.18
N LEU A 101 -9.52 3.50 7.41
CA LEU A 101 -8.36 4.20 7.96
C LEU A 101 -8.74 5.43 8.79
N GLU A 102 -9.82 6.12 8.42
CA GLU A 102 -10.37 7.23 9.22
C GLU A 102 -10.92 6.76 10.55
N ALA A 103 -11.72 5.69 10.55
CA ALA A 103 -12.29 5.12 11.77
C ALA A 103 -11.19 4.76 12.79
N ILE A 104 -10.19 3.98 12.37
CA ILE A 104 -9.11 3.57 13.28
C ILE A 104 -8.21 4.74 13.73
N ALA A 105 -8.09 5.79 12.91
CA ALA A 105 -7.32 6.97 13.28
C ALA A 105 -8.08 7.84 14.29
N GLU A 106 -9.40 7.89 14.20
CA GLU A 106 -10.25 8.59 15.17
C GLU A 106 -10.27 7.87 16.52
N GLU A 107 -10.44 6.54 16.51
CA GLU A 107 -10.30 5.71 17.72
C GLU A 107 -8.93 5.90 18.41
N ALA A 108 -7.87 6.13 17.63
CA ALA A 108 -6.55 6.43 18.16
C ALA A 108 -6.51 7.80 18.86
N ARG A 109 -7.15 8.83 18.28
CA ARG A 109 -7.22 10.19 18.86
C ARG A 109 -8.00 10.25 20.16
N GLU A 110 -9.00 9.39 20.32
CA GLU A 110 -9.76 9.27 21.56
C GLU A 110 -8.90 8.73 22.72
N LYS A 111 -7.86 7.94 22.41
CA LYS A 111 -6.99 7.29 23.40
C LYS A 111 -5.69 8.03 23.68
N ILE A 112 -5.10 8.66 22.66
CA ILE A 112 -3.80 9.35 22.76
C ILE A 112 -3.80 10.67 21.98
N SER A 113 -2.92 11.60 22.35
CA SER A 113 -2.80 12.88 21.64
C SER A 113 -2.19 12.67 20.26
N VAL A 114 -2.98 12.67 19.19
CA VAL A 114 -2.50 12.65 17.79
C VAL A 114 -2.81 13.98 17.11
N ARG A 115 -1.77 14.72 16.74
CA ARG A 115 -1.89 15.97 15.95
C ARG A 115 -1.35 15.77 14.55
N VAL A 116 -2.03 16.36 13.57
CA VAL A 116 -1.55 16.41 12.19
C VAL A 116 -0.93 17.78 11.94
N ILE A 117 0.32 17.80 11.50
CA ILE A 117 1.08 18.99 11.14
C ILE A 117 1.17 19.02 9.62
N CYS A 118 0.52 20.02 9.01
CA CYS A 118 0.58 20.23 7.56
C CYS A 118 1.93 20.84 7.18
N ALA A 119 2.97 20.01 7.04
CA ALA A 119 4.31 20.47 6.71
C ALA A 119 5.11 19.39 5.95
N ASP A 120 6.03 19.86 5.11
CA ASP A 120 7.03 19.01 4.47
C ASP A 120 8.26 18.90 5.37
N VAL A 121 8.69 17.66 5.62
CA VAL A 121 9.88 17.38 6.43
C VAL A 121 11.08 17.28 5.50
N CYS A 122 12.01 18.21 5.65
CA CYS A 122 13.19 18.31 4.79
C CYS A 122 14.38 17.51 5.34
N ALA A 123 14.43 17.30 6.66
CA ALA A 123 15.46 16.49 7.31
C ALA A 123 14.96 15.86 8.61
N CYS A 124 15.52 14.71 8.95
CA CYS A 124 15.37 14.06 10.24
C CYS A 124 16.74 13.55 10.70
N GLU A 125 17.24 14.10 11.81
CA GLU A 125 18.60 13.86 12.31
C GLU A 125 18.53 13.21 13.70
N ARG A 126 19.37 12.19 13.93
CA ARG A 126 19.55 11.66 15.29
C ARG A 126 20.41 12.61 16.11
N THR A 127 20.00 12.88 17.34
CA THR A 127 20.66 13.77 18.30
C THR A 127 20.91 13.03 19.63
N ALA A 128 21.58 13.68 20.58
CA ALA A 128 21.76 13.14 21.93
C ALA A 128 20.42 13.02 22.70
N GLU A 129 19.42 13.82 22.33
CA GLU A 129 18.12 13.93 23.00
C GLU A 129 16.99 13.17 22.27
N GLY A 130 17.32 12.38 21.23
CA GLY A 130 16.35 11.68 20.39
C GLY A 130 16.51 12.06 18.91
N PHE A 131 15.44 12.52 18.29
CA PHE A 131 15.38 12.87 16.87
C PHE A 131 14.94 14.31 16.65
N SER A 132 15.67 15.02 15.81
CA SER A 132 15.34 16.36 15.37
C SER A 132 14.67 16.32 14.00
N VAL A 133 13.40 16.72 13.93
CA VAL A 133 12.64 16.85 12.69
C VAL A 133 12.66 18.30 12.25
N VAL A 134 13.06 18.52 10.99
CA VAL A 134 13.22 19.85 10.40
C VAL A 134 12.21 20.07 9.29
N THR A 135 11.44 21.15 9.40
CA THR A 135 10.55 21.67 8.37
C THR A 135 11.00 23.07 7.97
N LYS A 136 10.34 23.69 6.99
CA LYS A 136 10.58 25.10 6.63
C LYS A 136 10.28 26.08 7.76
N GLU A 137 9.38 25.71 8.68
CA GLU A 137 8.94 26.55 9.79
C GLU A 137 9.88 26.44 11.01
N GLY A 138 10.73 25.42 11.05
CA GLY A 138 11.72 25.26 12.11
C GLY A 138 12.04 23.82 12.46
N ARG A 139 12.52 23.63 13.68
CA ARG A 139 13.02 22.36 14.22
C ARG A 139 12.22 21.95 15.45
N LYS A 140 11.84 20.67 15.54
CA LYS A 140 11.23 20.07 16.75
C LYS A 140 11.94 18.77 17.11
N THR A 141 12.11 18.52 18.41
CA THR A 141 12.74 17.29 18.94
C THR A 141 11.68 16.29 19.37
N TYR A 142 11.93 15.01 19.13
CA TYR A 142 11.07 13.88 19.45
C TYR A 142 11.90 12.74 20.05
N ASP A 143 11.32 11.93 20.92
CA ASP A 143 11.98 10.74 21.46
C ASP A 143 12.14 9.66 20.38
N ILE A 144 11.13 9.57 19.49
CA ILE A 144 11.06 8.60 18.40
C ILE A 144 10.64 9.33 17.11
N ALA A 145 11.30 9.01 16.00
CA ALA A 145 10.85 9.41 14.67
C ALA A 145 10.65 8.17 13.78
N VAL A 146 9.51 8.09 13.11
CA VAL A 146 9.15 7.00 12.20
C VAL A 146 8.90 7.56 10.81
N GLN A 147 9.64 7.06 9.82
CA GLN A 147 9.42 7.39 8.43
C GLN A 147 8.31 6.52 7.84
N ALA A 148 7.17 7.15 7.52
CA ALA A 148 5.97 6.54 6.97
C ALA A 148 5.57 7.20 5.62
N THR A 149 6.55 7.64 4.84
CA THR A 149 6.37 8.40 3.59
C THR A 149 5.80 7.60 2.42
N GLY A 150 5.53 6.31 2.62
CA GLY A 150 5.09 5.40 1.57
C GLY A 150 6.17 5.15 0.52
N ASN A 151 5.74 4.68 -0.66
CA ASN A 151 6.65 4.43 -1.78
C ASN A 151 7.13 5.75 -2.40
N VAL A 152 8.40 5.76 -2.83
CA VAL A 152 8.99 6.88 -3.57
C VAL A 152 8.13 7.20 -4.79
N ARG A 153 7.86 8.50 -5.03
CA ARG A 153 7.05 8.95 -6.17
C ARG A 153 7.58 8.36 -7.48
N LEU A 154 6.66 8.08 -8.40
CA LEU A 154 6.97 7.57 -9.73
C LEU A 154 8.05 8.45 -10.38
N ILE A 155 9.07 7.81 -10.96
CA ILE A 155 10.03 8.51 -11.80
C ILE A 155 9.23 9.05 -12.98
N GLN A 156 9.04 10.36 -13.02
CA GLN A 156 8.37 10.98 -14.14
C GLN A 156 9.23 10.84 -15.40
N PRO A 157 8.61 10.60 -16.58
CA PRO A 157 9.33 10.67 -17.83
C PRO A 157 10.08 12.00 -17.92
N ARG A 158 11.31 12.00 -18.46
CA ARG A 158 12.09 13.26 -18.62
C ARG A 158 11.39 14.32 -19.47
N CYS A 159 10.40 13.91 -20.26
CA CYS A 159 9.57 14.78 -21.08
C CYS A 159 8.27 15.23 -20.39
N ALA A 160 8.04 14.91 -19.11
CA ALA A 160 6.83 15.30 -18.39
C ALA A 160 6.71 16.82 -18.21
N ASP A 161 7.84 17.50 -18.01
CA ASP A 161 7.86 18.95 -17.79
C ASP A 161 7.45 19.70 -19.07
N GLY A 162 6.39 20.49 -18.98
CA GLY A 162 5.93 21.37 -20.07
C GLY A 162 5.02 20.72 -21.12
N VAL A 163 4.61 19.46 -20.92
CA VAL A 163 3.62 18.81 -21.82
C VAL A 163 2.20 19.18 -21.39
N THR A 164 1.53 19.96 -22.23
CA THR A 164 0.10 20.27 -22.06
C THR A 164 -0.72 18.97 -22.01
N GLY A 165 -1.59 18.84 -21.01
CA GLY A 165 -2.44 17.66 -20.84
C GLY A 165 -1.76 16.46 -20.17
N TYR A 166 -0.53 16.60 -19.67
CA TYR A 166 0.12 15.55 -18.88
C TYR A 166 -0.40 15.54 -17.43
N ALA A 167 -0.80 14.36 -16.96
CA ALA A 167 -1.16 14.11 -15.56
C ALA A 167 -0.31 12.98 -14.97
N ALA A 168 0.37 13.25 -13.86
CA ALA A 168 1.26 12.28 -13.23
C ALA A 168 0.54 11.29 -12.29
N GLU A 169 -0.61 11.67 -11.74
CA GLU A 169 -1.29 10.93 -10.68
C GLU A 169 -2.73 10.57 -11.11
N PRO A 170 -2.96 9.38 -11.68
CA PRO A 170 -4.26 9.02 -12.27
C PRO A 170 -5.38 8.79 -11.24
N TRP A 171 -5.10 8.95 -9.94
CA TRP A 171 -6.07 8.69 -8.88
C TRP A 171 -6.91 9.91 -8.49
N PHE A 172 -6.56 11.11 -8.95
CA PHE A 172 -7.29 12.34 -8.64
C PHE A 172 -8.22 12.74 -9.78
N ALA A 173 -9.41 13.25 -9.46
CA ALA A 173 -10.36 13.71 -10.47
C ALA A 173 -9.79 14.83 -11.37
N SER A 174 -8.92 15.67 -10.80
CA SER A 174 -8.22 16.76 -11.50
C SER A 174 -7.37 16.27 -12.67
N SER A 175 -6.89 15.03 -12.63
CA SER A 175 -6.06 14.44 -13.70
C SER A 175 -6.80 14.20 -15.01
N TYR A 176 -8.12 14.33 -15.00
CA TYR A 176 -8.97 14.10 -16.15
C TYR A 176 -9.80 15.34 -16.54
N GLU A 177 -9.62 16.46 -15.84
CA GLU A 177 -10.27 17.73 -16.18
C GLU A 177 -9.86 18.20 -17.58
N GLY A 178 -10.83 18.67 -18.36
CA GLY A 178 -10.59 19.16 -19.72
C GLY A 178 -10.38 18.08 -20.79
N ILE A 179 -10.46 16.79 -20.46
CA ILE A 179 -10.47 15.71 -21.45
C ILE A 179 -11.85 15.67 -22.14
N PRO A 180 -11.94 15.86 -23.47
CA PRO A 180 -13.21 15.71 -24.20
C PRO A 180 -13.77 14.29 -24.07
N GLN A 181 -15.09 14.14 -24.04
CA GLN A 181 -15.72 12.82 -23.87
C GLN A 181 -15.33 11.82 -24.96
N ASP A 182 -15.16 12.30 -26.19
CA ASP A 182 -14.74 11.57 -27.40
C ASP A 182 -13.24 11.76 -27.74
N GLY A 183 -12.46 12.26 -26.77
CA GLY A 183 -11.06 12.60 -26.95
C GLY A 183 -10.14 11.38 -27.09
N ARG A 184 -8.83 11.62 -26.97
CA ARG A 184 -7.81 10.56 -26.92
C ARG A 184 -6.99 10.68 -25.65
N VAL A 185 -6.85 9.57 -24.93
CA VAL A 185 -6.01 9.46 -23.74
C VAL A 185 -4.90 8.45 -23.99
N VAL A 186 -3.67 8.81 -23.67
CA VAL A 186 -2.50 7.92 -23.76
C VAL A 186 -2.03 7.57 -22.35
N LEU A 187 -2.04 6.29 -22.01
CA LEU A 187 -1.53 5.76 -20.75
C LEU A 187 -0.11 5.22 -20.96
N ILE A 188 0.85 5.76 -20.20
CA ILE A 188 2.25 5.32 -20.25
C ILE A 188 2.46 4.25 -19.17
N GLY A 189 2.55 2.99 -19.59
CA GLY A 189 2.62 1.82 -18.73
C GLY A 189 1.30 1.04 -18.69
N SER A 190 1.39 -0.26 -18.43
CA SER A 190 0.27 -1.21 -18.42
C SER A 190 0.11 -1.91 -17.07
N GLY A 191 0.45 -1.22 -15.98
CA GLY A 191 0.32 -1.74 -14.61
C GLY A 191 -1.07 -1.51 -14.00
N LEU A 192 -1.22 -1.80 -12.70
CA LEU A 192 -2.47 -1.56 -11.98
C LEU A 192 -2.92 -0.10 -12.01
N SER A 193 -2.00 0.87 -12.01
CA SER A 193 -2.34 2.28 -12.19
C SER A 193 -3.00 2.59 -13.54
N ALA A 194 -2.67 1.84 -14.60
CA ALA A 194 -3.32 2.01 -15.90
C ALA A 194 -4.74 1.41 -15.87
N ALA A 195 -4.93 0.29 -15.19
CA ALA A 195 -6.27 -0.27 -14.95
C ALA A 195 -7.14 0.70 -14.13
N ASP A 196 -6.59 1.30 -13.07
CA ASP A 196 -7.25 2.35 -12.29
C ASP A 196 -7.65 3.53 -13.19
N ALA A 197 -6.77 3.98 -14.09
CA ALA A 197 -7.07 5.08 -15.01
C ALA A 197 -8.18 4.77 -16.02
N VAL A 198 -8.18 3.56 -16.58
CA VAL A 198 -9.29 3.07 -17.43
C VAL A 198 -10.59 3.02 -16.64
N GLY A 199 -10.54 2.57 -15.39
CA GLY A 199 -11.69 2.60 -14.46
C GLY A 199 -12.23 4.01 -14.25
N SER A 200 -11.36 4.99 -13.96
CA SER A 200 -11.74 6.39 -13.81
C SER A 200 -12.39 6.99 -15.05
N LEU A 201 -11.84 6.70 -16.24
CA LEU A 201 -12.38 7.17 -17.51
C LEU A 201 -13.76 6.57 -17.78
N SER A 202 -13.92 5.27 -17.51
CA SER A 202 -15.19 4.56 -17.64
C SER A 202 -16.27 5.13 -16.72
N GLU A 203 -15.95 5.38 -15.44
CA GLU A 203 -16.89 6.01 -14.49
C GLU A 203 -17.35 7.41 -14.92
N ARG A 204 -16.52 8.11 -15.68
CA ARG A 204 -16.82 9.44 -16.22
C ARG A 204 -17.55 9.41 -17.56
N GLY A 205 -17.87 8.22 -18.08
CA GLY A 205 -18.54 8.07 -19.37
C GLY A 205 -17.69 8.46 -20.57
N PHE A 206 -16.37 8.37 -20.47
CA PHE A 206 -15.46 8.61 -21.59
C PHE A 206 -15.74 7.59 -22.71
N ASP A 207 -16.01 8.09 -23.91
CA ASP A 207 -16.35 7.32 -25.12
C ASP A 207 -15.28 7.49 -26.22
N GLY A 208 -14.15 8.08 -25.85
CA GLY A 208 -13.01 8.31 -26.73
C GLY A 208 -12.03 7.13 -26.79
N GLU A 209 -10.90 7.37 -27.43
CA GLU A 209 -9.86 6.35 -27.62
C GLU A 209 -8.88 6.33 -26.43
N ILE A 210 -8.65 5.13 -25.88
CA ILE A 210 -7.61 4.88 -24.86
C ILE A 210 -6.46 4.09 -25.49
N VAL A 211 -5.27 4.70 -25.56
CA VAL A 211 -4.05 4.07 -26.07
C VAL A 211 -3.12 3.74 -24.91
N ILE A 212 -2.78 2.46 -24.72
CA ILE A 212 -1.85 2.02 -23.68
C ILE A 212 -0.48 1.72 -24.29
N VAL A 213 0.54 2.45 -23.86
CA VAL A 213 1.94 2.22 -24.27
C VAL A 213 2.62 1.34 -23.23
N SER A 214 2.85 0.07 -23.57
CA SER A 214 3.51 -0.90 -22.69
C SER A 214 4.93 -1.21 -23.14
N ARG A 215 5.87 -1.28 -22.19
CA ARG A 215 7.26 -1.66 -22.47
C ARG A 215 7.42 -3.15 -22.81
N ASN A 216 6.59 -4.00 -22.22
CA ASN A 216 6.69 -5.46 -22.31
C ASN A 216 5.43 -6.13 -22.90
N GLY A 217 4.38 -5.35 -23.19
CA GLY A 217 3.13 -5.87 -23.74
C GLY A 217 2.29 -6.65 -22.73
N TRP A 218 2.58 -6.56 -21.44
CA TRP A 218 1.87 -7.33 -20.41
C TRP A 218 0.79 -6.50 -19.74
N MET A 219 -0.37 -7.09 -19.54
CA MET A 219 -1.45 -6.55 -18.69
C MET A 219 -1.51 -7.31 -17.36
N PRO A 220 -2.05 -6.72 -16.28
CA PRO A 220 -2.29 -7.45 -15.04
C PRO A 220 -3.23 -8.64 -15.30
N CYS A 221 -2.90 -9.79 -14.72
CA CYS A 221 -3.75 -10.97 -14.80
C CYS A 221 -5.00 -10.80 -13.93
N VAL A 222 -6.11 -11.40 -14.36
CA VAL A 222 -7.34 -11.48 -13.57
C VAL A 222 -7.11 -12.45 -12.41
N HIS A 223 -7.62 -12.10 -11.23
CA HIS A 223 -7.57 -12.98 -10.07
C HIS A 223 -8.40 -14.24 -10.30
N ALA A 224 -7.84 -15.40 -9.93
CA ALA A 224 -8.58 -16.65 -9.92
C ALA A 224 -9.60 -16.69 -8.75
N ALA A 225 -10.56 -17.61 -8.83
CA ALA A 225 -11.43 -17.92 -7.70
C ALA A 225 -10.60 -18.26 -6.44
N PRO A 226 -11.06 -17.87 -5.24
CA PRO A 226 -10.32 -18.11 -4.02
C PRO A 226 -10.11 -19.61 -3.81
N ALA A 227 -8.87 -20.00 -3.57
CA ALA A 227 -8.49 -21.38 -3.25
C ALA A 227 -7.47 -21.37 -2.11
N LYS A 228 -7.54 -22.37 -1.24
CA LYS A 228 -6.57 -22.55 -0.15
C LYS A 228 -5.48 -23.50 -0.61
N TYR A 229 -4.23 -23.16 -0.29
CA TYR A 229 -3.08 -24.04 -0.48
C TYR A 229 -2.33 -24.15 0.85
N PRO A 230 -1.94 -25.37 1.28
CA PRO A 230 -1.23 -25.54 2.54
C PRO A 230 0.12 -24.82 2.51
N PRO A 231 0.57 -24.21 3.63
CA PRO A 231 1.92 -23.68 3.74
C PRO A 231 2.95 -24.76 3.44
N PHE A 232 3.90 -24.44 2.56
CA PHE A 232 4.95 -25.37 2.14
C PHE A 232 6.34 -24.89 2.52
N ILE A 233 6.46 -23.77 3.23
CA ILE A 233 7.71 -23.31 3.85
C ILE A 233 7.52 -23.39 5.36
N VAL A 234 8.33 -24.22 6.01
CA VAL A 234 8.36 -24.35 7.46
C VAL A 234 9.28 -23.27 8.03
N GLU A 235 9.00 -22.77 9.24
CA GLU A 235 9.71 -21.62 9.83
C GLU A 235 11.23 -21.79 9.95
N ASP A 236 11.72 -23.02 10.13
CA ASP A 236 13.16 -23.32 10.20
C ASP A 236 13.86 -23.35 8.82
N GLU A 237 13.11 -23.36 7.72
CA GLU A 237 13.62 -23.37 6.34
C GLU A 237 13.67 -21.96 5.71
N VAL A 238 13.40 -20.90 6.49
CA VAL A 238 13.16 -19.52 6.00
C VAL A 238 14.39 -18.85 5.37
N VAL A 239 15.58 -19.45 5.46
CA VAL A 239 16.84 -18.95 4.88
C VAL A 239 17.18 -19.61 3.53
N LEU A 240 16.20 -20.16 2.81
CA LEU A 240 16.45 -20.70 1.48
C LEU A 240 17.03 -19.60 0.57
N PRO A 241 18.15 -19.87 -0.15
CA PRO A 241 18.63 -18.98 -1.18
C PRO A 241 17.52 -18.73 -2.21
N PRO A 242 17.45 -17.51 -2.81
CA PRO A 242 16.41 -17.14 -3.77
C PRO A 242 16.15 -18.17 -4.87
N SER A 243 17.21 -18.80 -5.38
CA SER A 243 17.12 -19.82 -6.43
C SER A 243 16.41 -21.10 -5.96
N LYS A 244 16.68 -21.55 -4.72
CA LYS A 244 16.03 -22.73 -4.13
C LYS A 244 14.57 -22.43 -3.83
N LEU A 245 14.27 -21.26 -3.28
CA LEU A 245 12.89 -20.82 -3.05
C LEU A 245 12.09 -20.79 -4.36
N MET A 246 12.62 -20.13 -5.40
CA MET A 246 11.95 -20.08 -6.71
C MET A 246 11.79 -21.45 -7.38
N ARG A 247 12.71 -22.39 -7.11
CA ARG A 247 12.54 -23.78 -7.57
C ARG A 247 11.41 -24.47 -6.82
N ARG A 248 11.33 -24.31 -5.50
CA ARG A 248 10.26 -24.89 -4.67
C ARG A 248 8.90 -24.33 -5.06
N ILE A 249 8.77 -23.01 -5.19
CA ILE A 249 7.55 -22.36 -5.67
C ILE A 249 7.10 -22.98 -7.00
N ARG A 250 8.01 -23.16 -7.96
CA ARG A 250 7.67 -23.79 -9.26
C ARG A 250 7.25 -25.26 -9.14
N VAL A 251 7.76 -26.01 -8.16
CA VAL A 251 7.33 -27.39 -7.90
C VAL A 251 5.91 -27.38 -7.34
N GLU A 252 5.64 -26.55 -6.33
CA GLU A 252 4.32 -26.43 -5.71
C GLU A 252 3.27 -25.91 -6.68
N VAL A 253 3.59 -24.94 -7.53
CA VAL A 253 2.70 -24.46 -8.59
C VAL A 253 2.32 -25.58 -9.56
N ARG A 254 3.25 -26.46 -9.95
CA ARG A 254 2.93 -27.60 -10.81
C ARG A 254 2.07 -28.65 -10.10
N LYS A 255 2.33 -28.89 -8.81
CA LYS A 255 1.52 -29.80 -7.99
C LYS A 255 0.09 -29.27 -7.86
N ALA A 256 -0.07 -28.01 -7.49
CA ALA A 256 -1.35 -27.31 -7.41
C ALA A 256 -2.13 -27.39 -8.73
N ALA A 257 -1.45 -27.16 -9.87
CA ALA A 257 -2.08 -27.27 -11.18
C ALA A 257 -2.62 -28.69 -11.47
N GLY A 258 -1.92 -29.75 -11.02
CA GLY A 258 -2.40 -31.13 -11.11
C GLY A 258 -3.66 -31.41 -10.27
N GLU A 259 -3.93 -30.58 -9.27
CA GLU A 259 -5.12 -30.63 -8.41
C GLU A 259 -6.18 -29.59 -8.82
N GLY A 260 -6.00 -28.88 -9.95
CA GLY A 260 -6.91 -27.83 -10.41
C GLY A 260 -6.83 -26.52 -9.61
N ILE A 261 -5.81 -26.35 -8.77
CA ILE A 261 -5.61 -25.18 -7.91
C ILE A 261 -4.75 -24.14 -8.63
N SER A 262 -5.20 -22.88 -8.64
CA SER A 262 -4.47 -21.77 -9.26
C SER A 262 -3.15 -21.47 -8.54
N TRP A 263 -2.14 -21.04 -9.32
CA TRP A 263 -0.85 -20.62 -8.78
C TRP A 263 -0.96 -19.46 -7.77
N HIS A 264 -2.03 -18.64 -7.85
CA HIS A 264 -2.31 -17.57 -6.89
C HIS A 264 -2.38 -18.11 -5.45
N ALA A 265 -3.07 -19.24 -5.23
CA ALA A 265 -3.21 -19.84 -3.91
C ALA A 265 -1.87 -20.29 -3.32
N VAL A 266 -0.96 -20.80 -4.18
CA VAL A 266 0.40 -21.17 -3.78
C VAL A 266 1.16 -19.92 -3.32
N ILE A 267 1.08 -18.82 -4.06
CA ILE A 267 1.75 -17.57 -3.68
C ILE A 267 1.14 -16.95 -2.43
N ASP A 268 -0.19 -16.96 -2.28
CA ASP A 268 -0.87 -16.45 -1.09
C ASP A 268 -0.51 -17.23 0.17
N SER A 269 -0.25 -18.54 0.08
CA SER A 269 0.21 -19.36 1.21
C SER A 269 1.57 -18.93 1.78
N LEU A 270 2.35 -18.13 1.02
CA LEU A 270 3.64 -17.59 1.46
C LEU A 270 3.51 -16.32 2.31
N ARG A 271 2.32 -15.72 2.44
CA ARG A 271 2.14 -14.41 3.09
C ARG A 271 2.69 -14.38 4.51
N GLY A 272 2.52 -15.47 5.28
CA GLY A 272 3.02 -15.58 6.65
C GLY A 272 4.54 -15.62 6.79
N THR A 273 5.28 -16.03 5.74
CA THR A 273 6.75 -16.19 5.78
C THR A 273 7.49 -15.16 4.93
N THR A 274 6.82 -14.50 3.99
CA THR A 274 7.43 -13.58 3.00
C THR A 274 8.32 -12.51 3.63
N ASN A 275 7.84 -11.81 4.67
CA ASN A 275 8.60 -10.74 5.32
C ASN A 275 9.84 -11.28 6.03
N LYS A 276 9.72 -12.40 6.76
CA LYS A 276 10.84 -13.05 7.45
C LYS A 276 11.91 -13.48 6.43
N THR A 277 11.51 -14.13 5.34
CA THR A 277 12.43 -14.55 4.26
C THR A 277 13.12 -13.35 3.61
N TRP A 278 12.39 -12.28 3.28
CA TRP A 278 12.96 -11.09 2.68
C TRP A 278 13.99 -10.40 3.59
N GLN A 279 13.68 -10.31 4.89
CA GLN A 279 14.56 -9.71 5.89
C GLN A 279 15.83 -10.54 6.12
N ALA A 280 15.75 -11.87 6.06
CA ALA A 280 16.90 -12.76 6.19
C ALA A 280 17.92 -12.62 5.05
N TRP A 281 17.50 -12.16 3.87
CA TRP A 281 18.38 -12.02 2.71
C TRP A 281 19.22 -10.75 2.70
N GLY A 282 20.46 -10.87 2.24
CA GLY A 282 21.33 -9.74 1.90
C GLY A 282 20.94 -9.05 0.57
N ALA A 283 21.56 -7.89 0.30
CA ALA A 283 21.26 -7.09 -0.90
C ALA A 283 21.42 -7.88 -2.22
N ARG A 284 22.44 -8.74 -2.30
CA ARG A 284 22.69 -9.61 -3.46
C ARG A 284 21.55 -10.59 -3.71
N GLU A 285 21.06 -11.23 -2.65
CA GLU A 285 19.99 -12.24 -2.72
C GLU A 285 18.66 -11.60 -3.12
N ARG A 286 18.30 -10.48 -2.48
CA ARG A 286 17.13 -9.67 -2.88
C ARG A 286 17.18 -9.29 -4.35
N SER A 287 18.35 -8.88 -4.84
CA SER A 287 18.56 -8.54 -6.26
C SER A 287 18.39 -9.75 -7.19
N VAL A 288 18.90 -10.92 -6.80
CA VAL A 288 18.72 -12.17 -7.58
C VAL A 288 17.25 -12.59 -7.61
N PHE A 289 16.55 -12.50 -6.47
CA PHE A 289 15.14 -12.81 -6.37
C PHE A 289 14.31 -11.92 -7.30
N LEU A 290 14.46 -10.59 -7.20
CA LEU A 290 13.72 -9.63 -8.01
C LEU A 290 13.91 -9.88 -9.51
N ARG A 291 15.15 -10.13 -9.98
CA ARG A 291 15.39 -10.44 -11.40
C ARG A 291 14.67 -11.69 -11.89
N ARG A 292 14.43 -12.67 -11.02
CA ARG A 292 13.85 -13.98 -11.38
C ARG A 292 12.34 -14.06 -11.14
N ALA A 293 11.82 -13.31 -10.17
CA ALA A 293 10.40 -13.32 -9.83
C ALA A 293 9.53 -12.81 -11.00
N PHE A 294 9.99 -11.77 -11.71
CA PHE A 294 9.28 -11.19 -12.86
C PHE A 294 9.31 -12.04 -14.14
N THR A 295 10.03 -13.16 -14.16
CA THR A 295 10.12 -14.08 -15.32
C THR A 295 9.46 -15.43 -15.06
N ALA A 296 8.92 -15.65 -13.86
CA ALA A 296 8.61 -17.00 -13.37
C ALA A 296 7.15 -17.44 -13.54
N PHE A 297 6.23 -16.52 -13.81
CA PHE A 297 4.81 -16.81 -13.94
C PHE A 297 4.40 -16.46 -15.37
N PRO A 298 4.08 -17.45 -16.22
CA PRO A 298 3.46 -17.16 -17.50
C PRO A 298 2.13 -16.45 -17.23
N GLY A 299 1.88 -15.37 -17.98
CA GLY A 299 0.49 -14.94 -18.19
C GLY A 299 -0.27 -16.15 -18.70
N GLY A 300 -1.38 -16.46 -18.03
CA GLY A 300 -2.27 -17.54 -18.44
C GLY A 300 -2.78 -17.35 -19.86
#